data_AF-A0AAD8AUH2-F1
#
_entry.id   AF-A0AAD8AUH2-F1
#
_cell.length_a   1.000
_cell.length_b   1.000
_cell.length_c   1.000
_cell.angle_alpha   90.00
_cell.angle_beta   90.00
_cell.angle_gamma   90.00
#
_symmetry.space_group_name_H-M   'P 1'
#
loop_
_entity.id
_entity.type
_entity.pdbx_description
1 polymer ?
#
loop_
_entity_poly.entity_id
_entity_poly.type
_entity_poly.pdbx_seq_one_letter_code
_entity_poly.pdbx_strand_id
1 'polypeptide(L)' 'MNGLTVLHIMLSVLGQYTCSRLGVNTFYSFNHKDGQLIEFNLRAKSKSWYFKVRAVLGQQHWSELGLEIAPNNGG' A
#
# COMPACT_ATOMS: atom_id res chain seq x y z
N MET A 1 -12.60 -18.47 2.15
CA MET A 1 -12.14 -17.31 1.35
C MET A 1 -12.58 -16.03 2.08
N ASN A 2 -11.98 -15.73 3.25
CA ASN A 2 -12.72 -14.96 4.26
C ASN A 2 -11.89 -13.78 4.80
N GLY A 3 -12.49 -12.58 4.79
CA GLY A 3 -11.97 -11.33 5.39
C GLY A 3 -10.78 -10.68 4.67
N LEU A 4 -9.65 -11.38 4.60
CA LEU A 4 -8.37 -10.86 4.09
C LEU A 4 -8.39 -10.55 2.59
N THR A 5 -9.05 -11.41 1.80
CA THR A 5 -9.22 -11.20 0.36
C THR A 5 -10.08 -9.97 0.06
N VAL A 6 -11.12 -9.71 0.86
CA VAL A 6 -12.01 -8.55 0.70
C VAL A 6 -11.29 -7.25 1.09
N LEU A 7 -10.51 -7.27 2.18
CA LEU A 7 -9.68 -6.14 2.58
C LEU A 7 -8.64 -5.79 1.50
N HIS A 8 -8.03 -6.80 0.88
CA HIS A 8 -7.10 -6.62 -0.25
C HIS A 8 -7.75 -5.95 -1.45
N ILE A 9 -8.95 -6.39 -1.85
CA ILE A 9 -9.69 -5.80 -2.98
C ILE A 9 -10.07 -4.35 -2.65
N MET A 10 -10.62 -4.08 -1.46
CA MET A 10 -11.00 -2.71 -1.07
C MET A 10 -9.81 -1.75 -1.05
N LEU A 11 -8.67 -2.14 -0.46
CA LEU A 11 -7.49 -1.27 -0.38
C LEU A 11 -6.87 -1.02 -1.76
N SER A 12 -6.90 -2.00 -2.66
CA SER A 12 -6.39 -1.86 -4.02
C SER A 12 -7.28 -0.94 -4.87
N VAL A 13 -8.61 -1.10 -4.78
CA VAL A 13 -9.58 -0.25 -5.50
C VAL A 13 -9.54 1.19 -4.99
N LEU A 14 -9.51 1.39 -3.66
CA LEU A 14 -9.48 2.73 -3.05
C LEU A 14 -8.18 3.46 -3.39
N GLY A 15 -7.04 2.74 -3.34
CA GLY A 15 -5.76 3.27 -3.77
C GLY A 15 -5.80 3.68 -5.24
N GLN A 16 -6.32 2.82 -6.13
CA GLN A 16 -6.31 3.07 -7.58
C GLN A 16 -7.19 4.27 -7.92
N TYR A 17 -8.37 4.35 -7.30
CA TYR A 17 -9.28 5.47 -7.47
C TYR A 17 -8.64 6.80 -7.04
N THR A 18 -8.04 6.83 -5.85
CA THR A 18 -7.40 8.03 -5.31
C THR A 18 -6.21 8.46 -6.17
N CYS A 19 -5.38 7.52 -6.60
CA CYS A 19 -4.20 7.83 -7.39
C CYS A 19 -4.52 8.21 -8.85
N SER A 20 -5.56 7.61 -9.44
CA SER A 20 -6.08 8.01 -10.76
C SER A 20 -6.60 9.45 -10.73
N ARG A 21 -7.35 9.83 -9.68
CA ARG A 21 -7.79 11.21 -9.44
C ARG A 21 -6.64 12.20 -9.31
N LEU A 22 -5.52 11.76 -8.75
CA LEU A 22 -4.31 12.58 -8.56
C LEU A 22 -3.36 12.57 -9.77
N GLY A 23 -3.67 11.79 -10.83
CA GLY A 23 -2.83 11.70 -12.03
C GLY A 23 -1.45 11.07 -11.78
N VAL A 24 -1.34 10.17 -10.82
CA VAL A 24 -0.06 9.58 -10.38
C VAL A 24 0.00 8.07 -10.62
N ASN A 25 1.18 7.60 -11.04
CA ASN A 25 1.40 6.17 -11.26
C ASN A 25 1.40 5.44 -9.92
N THR A 26 0.71 4.30 -9.88
CA THR A 26 0.53 3.54 -8.65
C THR A 26 1.06 2.14 -8.75
N PHE A 27 1.78 1.70 -7.72
CA PHE A 27 2.32 0.36 -7.59
C PHE A 27 1.80 -0.27 -6.31
N TYR A 28 1.27 -1.48 -6.44
CA TYR A 28 0.80 -2.28 -5.32
C TYR A 28 1.68 -3.51 -5.22
N SER A 29 2.18 -3.80 -4.04
CA SER A 29 2.78 -5.10 -3.76
C SER A 29 2.19 -5.69 -2.50
N PHE A 30 1.90 -6.98 -2.60
CA PHE A 30 1.45 -7.80 -1.49
C PHE A 30 2.52 -8.85 -1.25
N ASN A 31 3.06 -8.89 -0.04
CA ASN A 31 4.01 -9.92 0.33
C ASN A 31 3.41 -10.76 1.46
N HIS A 32 3.30 -12.05 1.22
CA HIS A 32 2.90 -13.03 2.21
C HIS A 32 4.14 -13.82 2.60
N LYS A 33 4.69 -13.56 3.80
CA LYS A 33 5.71 -14.44 4.35
C LYS A 33 5.02 -15.59 5.05
N ASP A 34 5.37 -16.81 4.66
CA ASP A 34 4.89 -18.04 5.28
C ASP A 34 4.94 -17.92 6.80
N GLY A 35 3.78 -18.05 7.44
CA GLY A 35 3.65 -17.92 8.87
C GLY A 35 2.62 -16.90 9.28
N GLN A 36 2.90 -15.60 9.26
CA GLN A 36 2.14 -14.68 10.14
C GLN A 36 2.00 -13.23 9.66
N LEU A 37 2.57 -12.83 8.53
CA LEU A 37 2.71 -11.42 8.17
C LEU A 37 2.20 -11.14 6.77
N ILE A 38 1.19 -10.28 6.69
CA ILE A 38 0.63 -9.74 5.46
C ILE A 38 1.10 -8.31 5.31
N GLU A 39 1.97 -8.07 4.34
CA GLU A 39 2.48 -6.75 4.04
C GLU A 39 1.77 -6.17 2.81
N PHE A 40 1.01 -5.09 3.01
CA PHE A 40 0.44 -4.25 1.98
C PHE A 40 1.35 -3.05 1.73
N ASN A 41 1.80 -2.87 0.50
CA ASN A 41 2.49 -1.66 0.06
C ASN A 41 1.67 -0.99 -1.05
N LEU A 42 1.24 0.24 -0.82
CA LEU A 42 0.71 1.15 -1.84
C LEU A 42 1.73 2.25 -2.07
N ARG A 43 2.23 2.38 -3.29
CA ARG A 43 3.14 3.46 -3.69
C ARG A 43 2.52 4.28 -4.80
N ALA A 44 2.40 5.59 -4.61
CA ALA A 44 2.01 6.53 -5.65
C ALA A 44 3.20 7.44 -5.97
N LYS A 45 3.48 7.66 -7.24
CA LYS A 45 4.60 8.47 -7.70
C LYS A 45 4.15 9.46 -8.77
N SER A 46 4.39 10.74 -8.50
CA SER A 46 4.26 11.84 -9.48
C SER A 46 5.64 12.18 -10.06
N LYS A 47 5.76 13.31 -10.77
CA LYS A 47 7.09 13.85 -11.16
C LYS A 47 7.84 14.46 -9.96
N SER A 48 7.13 15.10 -9.03
CA SER A 48 7.73 15.88 -7.95
C SER A 48 7.67 15.23 -6.56
N TRP A 49 6.88 14.17 -6.38
CA TRP A 49 6.70 13.51 -5.08
C TRP A 49 6.41 12.03 -5.23
N TYR A 50 6.67 11.29 -4.15
CA TYR A 50 6.15 9.96 -3.94
C TYR A 50 5.46 9.85 -2.58
N PHE A 51 4.56 8.89 -2.52
CA PHE A 51 3.76 8.54 -1.37
C PHE A 51 3.80 7.04 -1.23
N LYS A 52 4.00 6.55 -0.01
CA LYS A 52 4.03 5.12 0.29
C LYS A 52 3.24 4.87 1.58
N VAL A 53 2.27 3.97 1.49
CA VAL A 53 1.57 3.39 2.64
C VAL A 53 2.05 1.96 2.78
N ARG A 54 2.51 1.61 3.97
CA ARG A 54 2.90 0.25 4.35
C ARG A 54 2.02 -0.19 5.51
N ALA A 55 1.29 -1.27 5.35
CA ALA A 55 0.55 -1.89 6.45
C ALA A 55 0.99 -3.33 6.61
N VAL A 56 1.35 -3.72 7.82
CA VAL A 56 1.80 -5.06 8.17
C VAL A 56 0.82 -5.64 9.19
N LEU A 57 0.06 -6.64 8.75
CA LEU A 57 -0.86 -7.38 9.61
C LEU A 57 -0.21 -8.68 10.08
N GLY A 58 0.00 -8.77 11.40
CA GLY A 58 0.35 -10.02 12.08
C GLY A 58 -0.87 -10.94 12.20
N GLN A 59 -0.65 -12.23 12.51
CA GLN A 59 -1.72 -13.22 12.69
C GLN A 59 -2.76 -12.87 13.77
N GLN A 60 -2.39 -12.08 14.79
CA GLN A 60 -3.27 -11.75 15.92
C GLN A 60 -3.43 -10.24 16.17
N HIS A 61 -2.50 -9.40 15.70
CA HIS A 61 -2.49 -7.96 15.94
C HIS A 61 -1.95 -7.18 14.74
N TRP A 62 -2.36 -5.91 14.60
CA TRP A 62 -1.68 -4.97 13.71
C TRP A 62 -0.25 -4.78 14.20
N SER A 63 0.73 -5.09 13.35
CA SER A 63 2.14 -5.04 13.74
C SER A 63 2.79 -3.72 13.35
N GLU A 64 2.41 -3.14 12.22
CA GLU A 64 2.99 -1.88 11.73
C GLU A 64 2.03 -1.17 10.78
N LEU A 65 1.87 0.15 10.93
CA LEU A 65 1.27 1.03 9.93
C LEU A 65 2.22 2.22 9.72
N GLY A 66 2.75 2.33 8.51
CA GLY A 66 3.67 3.37 8.10
C GLY A 66 3.09 4.21 6.95
N LEU A 67 3.24 5.53 7.08
CA LEU A 67 2.95 6.51 6.03
C LEU A 67 4.22 7.29 5.73
N GLU A 68 4.63 7.28 4.47
CA GLU A 68 5.81 8.00 4.00
C GLU A 68 5.41 8.88 2.84
N ILE A 69 5.66 10.18 2.96
CA ILE A 69 5.44 11.16 1.90
C ILE A 69 6.73 11.94 1.76
N ALA A 70 7.32 11.91 0.58
CA ALA A 70 8.54 12.65 0.33
C ALA A 70 8.57 13.18 -1.10
N PRO A 71 9.28 14.29 -1.34
CA PRO A 71 9.56 14.72 -2.71
C PRO A 71 10.31 13.61 -3.45
N ASN A 72 10.14 13.53 -4.76
CA ASN A 72 11.08 12.78 -5.58
C ASN A 72 12.38 13.60 -5.55
N ASN A 73 13.30 13.24 -4.66
CA ASN A 73 14.67 13.69 -4.75
C ASN A 73 15.30 13.02 -5.98
N GLY A 74 14.94 13.52 -7.16
CA GLY A 74 15.47 13.07 -8.43
C GLY A 74 16.88 13.62 -8.63
N GLY A 75 17.84 12.71 -8.69
CA GLY A 75 18.63 12.58 -9.91
C GLY A 75 17.96 11.55 -10.80
#